data_AF-A0AAD6ZZK4-F1
#
_entry.id   AF-A0AAD6ZZK4-F1
#
_cell.length_a   1.000
_cell.length_b   1.000
_cell.length_c   1.000
_cell.angle_alpha   90.00
_cell.angle_beta   90.00
_cell.angle_gamma   90.00
#
_symmetry.space_group_name_H-M   'P 1'
#
loop_
_entity.id
_entity.type
_entity.pdbx_description
1 polymer ?
#
loop_
_entity_poly.entity_id
_entity_poly.type
_entity_poly.pdbx_seq_one_letter_code
_entity_poly.pdbx_strand_id
1 'polypeptide(L)' 'YIYPTEICGAVPFYRVFNSGAQANFYTTSESERLEFIANMGYKDMGIAGYIYP' A
#
# COMPACT_ATOMS: atom_id res chain seq x y z
N TYR A 1 9.52 -11.65 -1.74
CA TYR A 1 8.34 -12.55 -1.84
C TYR A 1 7.20 -11.85 -1.14
N ILE A 2 5.99 -11.87 -1.71
CA ILE A 2 4.80 -11.26 -1.09
C ILE A 2 3.97 -12.38 -0.49
N TYR A 3 3.72 -12.31 0.80
CA TYR A 3 2.89 -13.28 1.51
C TYR A 3 1.43 -12.82 1.48
N PRO A 4 0.48 -13.72 1.21
CA PRO A 4 -0.95 -13.38 1.15
C PRO A 4 -1.56 -13.13 2.53
N THR A 5 -0.88 -13.56 3.60
CA THR A 5 -1.34 -13.46 4.99
C THR A 5 -0.22 -12.91 5.86
N GLU A 6 -0.61 -12.31 6.99
CA GLU A 6 0.34 -11.85 7.98
C GLU A 6 1.16 -13.03 8.52
N ILE A 7 2.48 -12.89 8.51
CA ILE A 7 3.43 -13.84 9.07
C ILE A 7 4.38 -13.09 10.01
N CYS A 8 4.88 -13.79 11.01
CA CYS A 8 5.71 -13.21 12.06
C CYS A 8 6.91 -12.45 11.47
N GLY A 9 6.95 -11.13 11.71
CA GLY A 9 8.00 -10.22 11.26
C GLY A 9 7.84 -9.62 9.86
N ALA A 10 6.77 -9.96 9.12
CA ALA A 10 6.45 -9.27 7.88
C ALA A 10 5.64 -8.00 8.15
N VAL A 11 5.88 -6.96 7.36
CA VAL A 11 5.16 -5.68 7.41
C VAL A 11 4.05 -5.66 6.34
N PRO A 12 2.92 -4.99 6.63
CA PRO A 12 1.85 -4.83 5.65
C PRO A 12 2.34 -4.02 4.46
N PHE A 13 2.04 -4.50 3.26
CA PHE A 13 2.33 -3.86 1.99
C PHE A 13 1.04 -3.35 1.40
N TYR A 14 0.89 -2.03 1.42
CA TYR A 14 -0.29 -1.33 0.95
C TYR A 14 -0.22 -1.07 -0.54
N ARG A 15 -1.39 -1.07 -1.19
CA ARG A 15 -1.56 -0.57 -2.56
C ARG A 15 -2.55 0.58 -2.55
N VAL A 16 -2.18 1.64 -3.24
CA VAL A 16 -3.07 2.76 -3.57
C VAL A 16 -3.06 2.99 -5.07
N PHE A 17 -4.19 3.44 -5.62
CA PHE A 17 -4.35 3.62 -7.06
C PHE A 17 -4.88 5.00 -7.39
N ASN A 18 -4.25 5.69 -8.32
CA ASN A 18 -4.73 6.96 -8.84
C ASN A 18 -5.29 6.77 -10.25
N SER A 19 -6.59 7.01 -10.41
CA SER A 19 -7.28 6.89 -11.71
C SER A 19 -6.89 7.98 -12.70
N GLY A 20 -6.51 9.17 -12.22
CA GLY A 20 -6.04 10.27 -13.06
C GLY A 20 -4.66 10.00 -13.65
N ALA A 21 -3.73 9.51 -12.82
CA ALA A 21 -2.39 9.12 -13.24
C ALA A 21 -2.34 7.70 -13.87
N GLN A 22 -3.42 6.92 -13.75
CA GLN A 22 -3.49 5.50 -14.11
C GLN A 22 -2.32 4.67 -13.53
N ALA A 23 -1.92 5.01 -12.30
CA ALA A 23 -0.74 4.45 -11.66
C ALA A 23 -1.08 3.77 -10.33
N ASN A 24 -0.42 2.64 -10.09
CA ASN A 24 -0.43 1.98 -8.79
C ASN A 24 0.82 2.42 -8.03
N PHE A 25 0.63 2.81 -6.77
CA PHE A 25 1.70 3.06 -5.84
C PHE A 25 1.64 2.04 -4.71
N TYR A 26 2.80 1.60 -4.25
CA TYR A 26 2.92 0.59 -3.22
C TYR A 26 3.87 1.07 -2.13
N THR A 27 3.46 0.89 -0.87
CA THR A 27 4.24 1.31 0.28
C THR A 27 3.99 0.41 1.48
N THR A 28 4.97 0.30 2.37
CA THR A 28 4.81 -0.32 3.70
C THR A 28 4.48 0.70 4.79
N SER A 29 4.55 2.00 4.49
CA SER A 29 4.29 3.08 5.43
C SER A 29 2.82 3.46 5.42
N GLU A 30 2.16 3.31 6.58
CA GLU A 30 0.76 3.71 6.73
C GLU A 30 0.60 5.24 6.59
N SER A 31 1.53 6.03 7.14
CA SER A 31 1.50 7.48 7.03
C SER A 31 1.60 7.94 5.57
N GLU A 32 2.46 7.30 4.79
CA GLU A 32 2.63 7.62 3.37
C GLU A 32 1.36 7.26 2.59
N ARG A 33 0.76 6.08 2.86
CA ARG A 33 -0.55 5.71 2.32
C ARG A 33 -1.61 6.76 2.63
N LEU A 34 -1.70 7.25 3.87
CA LEU A 34 -2.67 8.26 4.26
C LEU A 34 -2.44 9.59 3.53
N GLU A 35 -1.19 9.99 3.33
CA GLU A 35 -0.85 11.20 2.57
C GLU A 35 -1.29 11.08 1.10
N PHE A 36 -1.06 9.93 0.45
CA PHE A 36 -1.51 9.69 -0.91
C PHE A 36 -3.04 9.79 -1.04
N ILE A 37 -3.77 9.26 -0.05
CA ILE A 37 -5.23 9.27 -0.06
C ILE A 37 -5.78 10.68 0.23
N ALA A 38 -5.26 11.33 1.26
CA ALA A 38 -5.77 12.61 1.74
C ALA A 38 -5.40 13.79 0.82
N ASN A 39 -4.16 13.80 0.31
CA ASN A 39 -3.60 14.97 -0.37
C ASN A 39 -3.39 14.77 -1.87
N MET A 40 -3.23 13.52 -2.32
CA MET A 40 -2.82 13.24 -3.72
C MET A 40 -3.92 12.58 -4.56
N GLY A 41 -5.12 12.40 -3.99
CA GLY A 41 -6.28 11.85 -4.70
C GLY A 41 -6.15 10.38 -5.09
N TYR A 42 -5.29 9.63 -4.40
CA TYR A 42 -5.21 8.19 -4.58
C TYR A 42 -6.36 7.50 -3.84
N LYS A 43 -6.85 6.43 -4.43
CA LYS A 43 -7.83 5.55 -3.79
C LYS A 43 -7.11 4.42 -3.08
N ASP A 44 -7.49 4.19 -1.84
CA ASP A 44 -7.02 3.03 -1.10
C ASP A 44 -7.52 1.73 -1.74
N MET A 45 -6.60 0.82 -2.01
CA MET A 45 -6.90 -0.54 -2.46
C MET A 45 -6.67 -1.57 -1.35
N GLY A 46 -6.23 -1.13 -0.16
CA GLY A 46 -5.98 -1.98 0.99
C GLY A 46 -4.60 -2.66 0.96
N ILE A 47 -4.50 -3.77 1.69
CA ILE A 47 -3.27 -4.56 1.82
C ILE A 47 -3.12 -5.44 0.57
N ALA A 48 -2.07 -5.20 -0.21
CA ALA A 48 -1.69 -6.05 -1.34
C ALA A 48 -0.98 -7.33 -0.90
N GLY A 49 -0.38 -7.32 0.29
CA GLY A 49 0.19 -8.50 0.95
C GLY A 49 1.11 -8.10 2.09
N TYR A 50 1.96 -9.02 2.51
CA TYR A 50 2.93 -8.80 3.59
C TYR A 50 4.34 -9.10 3.07
N ILE A 51 5.31 -8.26 3.40
CA ILE A 51 6.71 -8.42 2.95
C ILE A 51 7.68 -8.34 4.13
N TYR A 52 8.83 -9.01 4.02
CA TYR A 52 9.94 -8.76 4.94
C TYR A 52 10.71 -7.53 4.46
N PRO A 53 11.06 -6.59 5.36
CA PRO A 53 11.92 -5.45 5.05
C PRO A 53 13.36 -5.88 4.76
#